data_AF-A0A0K2SGE2-F1
#
_entry.id   AF-A0A0K2SGE2-F1
#
_cell.length_a   1.000
_cell.length_b   1.000
_cell.length_c   1.000
_cell.angle_alpha   90.00
_cell.angle_beta   90.00
_cell.angle_gamma   90.00
#
_symmetry.space_group_name_H-M   'P 1'
#
loop_
_entity.id
_entity.type
_entity.pdbx_description
1 polymer ?
#
loop_
_entity_poly.entity_id
_entity_poly.type
_entity_poly.pdbx_seq_one_letter_code
_entity_poly.pdbx_strand_id
1 'polypeptide(L)'
;MGVIGDRFAFWEPVRLGLKAAVDDLAEEDLAWEPPNGAMSIHKQLRHIITAEEMWVQAALRGGSYTVRSYRVLPTKEAILEDLDRVHQRTLEYLATLDEQGDPEVLRHTVLVPAGPFEGQHLRVGDILYNLIDHECHHRGQIVLIRRLMGKPCERFVNALAFMEGNE
;
A
#
# COMPACT_ATOMS: atom_id res chain seq x y z
N MET A 1 8.05 -18.73 1.71
CA MET A 1 7.91 -17.72 2.78
C MET A 1 7.95 -18.43 4.13
N GLY A 2 8.27 -17.72 5.21
CA GLY A 2 8.12 -18.25 6.56
C GLY A 2 6.70 -17.99 7.10
N VAL A 3 6.46 -18.36 8.35
CA VAL A 3 5.13 -18.33 8.98
C VAL A 3 4.52 -16.92 9.01
N ILE A 4 5.33 -15.88 9.20
CA ILE A 4 4.86 -14.49 9.22
C ILE A 4 4.62 -14.02 7.80
N GLY A 5 5.56 -14.29 6.87
CA GLY A 5 5.37 -14.00 5.46
C GLY A 5 4.05 -14.57 4.93
N ASP A 6 3.77 -15.85 5.20
CA ASP A 6 2.55 -16.54 4.76
C ASP A 6 1.26 -15.85 5.26
N ARG A 7 1.27 -15.26 6.46
CA ARG A 7 0.10 -14.51 6.99
C ARG A 7 -0.21 -13.24 6.19
N PHE A 8 0.79 -12.67 5.53
CA PHE A 8 0.66 -11.45 4.74
C PHE A 8 0.75 -11.71 3.23
N ALA A 9 0.75 -12.97 2.79
CA ALA A 9 0.78 -13.34 1.37
C ALA A 9 -0.37 -12.71 0.56
N PHE A 10 -1.52 -12.47 1.20
CA PHE A 10 -2.65 -11.79 0.58
C PHE A 10 -2.35 -10.35 0.12
N TRP A 11 -1.29 -9.71 0.63
CA TRP A 11 -0.92 -8.37 0.19
C TRP A 11 -0.49 -8.35 -1.28
N GLU A 12 0.16 -9.41 -1.77
CA GLU A 12 0.61 -9.48 -3.18
C GLU A 12 -0.54 -9.32 -4.18
N PRO A 13 -1.63 -10.11 -4.15
CA PRO A 13 -2.74 -9.89 -5.06
C PRO A 13 -3.47 -8.55 -4.82
N VAL A 14 -3.40 -7.98 -3.62
CA VAL A 14 -3.90 -6.61 -3.38
C VAL A 14 -3.10 -5.61 -4.19
N ARG A 15 -1.76 -5.70 -4.13
CA ARG A 15 -0.82 -4.87 -4.88
C ARG A 15 -0.97 -5.03 -6.39
N LEU A 16 -1.07 -6.26 -6.88
CA LEU A 16 -1.31 -6.54 -8.30
C LEU A 16 -2.63 -5.94 -8.77
N GLY A 17 -3.69 -6.05 -7.95
CA GLY A 17 -4.97 -5.41 -8.24
C GLY A 17 -4.91 -3.89 -8.26
N LEU A 18 -4.08 -3.27 -7.41
CA LEU A 18 -3.86 -1.82 -7.45
C LEU A 18 -3.17 -1.39 -8.75
N LYS A 19 -2.10 -2.11 -9.16
CA LYS A 19 -1.38 -1.83 -10.42
C LYS A 19 -2.28 -2.03 -11.63
N ALA A 20 -3.03 -3.13 -11.67
CA ALA A 20 -4.01 -3.40 -12.72
C ALA A 20 -5.10 -2.31 -12.80
N ALA A 21 -5.50 -1.75 -11.66
CA ALA A 21 -6.47 -0.66 -11.60
C ALA A 21 -5.93 0.69 -12.12
N VAL A 22 -4.67 0.80 -12.54
CA VAL A 22 -4.14 2.05 -13.15
C VAL A 22 -3.35 1.80 -14.44
N ASP A 23 -3.23 0.55 -14.88
CA ASP A 23 -2.35 0.13 -15.97
C ASP A 23 -2.68 0.82 -17.31
N ASP A 24 -3.95 0.84 -17.68
CA ASP A 24 -4.47 1.42 -18.92
C ASP A 24 -4.76 2.93 -18.84
N LEU A 25 -4.54 3.56 -17.68
CA LEU A 25 -4.80 4.99 -17.49
C LEU A 25 -3.64 5.85 -17.99
N ALA A 26 -3.97 6.96 -18.65
CA ALA A 26 -3.00 7.98 -19.03
C ALA A 26 -2.65 8.89 -17.84
N GLU A 27 -1.61 9.70 -17.95
CA GLU A 27 -1.17 10.57 -16.86
C GLU A 27 -2.24 11.63 -16.51
N GLU A 28 -2.98 12.10 -17.52
CA GLU A 28 -4.07 13.05 -17.35
C GLU A 28 -5.22 12.44 -16.54
N ASP A 29 -5.49 11.15 -16.71
CA ASP A 29 -6.49 10.42 -15.93
C ASP A 29 -6.06 10.29 -14.46
N LEU A 30 -4.76 10.07 -14.22
CA LEU A 30 -4.19 10.01 -12.88
C LEU A 30 -4.29 11.37 -12.18
N ALA A 31 -4.07 12.45 -12.93
CA ALA A 31 -4.09 13.82 -12.43
C ALA A 31 -5.51 14.35 -12.21
N TRP A 32 -6.53 13.78 -12.86
CA TRP A 32 -7.92 14.23 -12.74
C TRP A 32 -8.40 14.21 -11.28
N GLU A 33 -8.96 15.33 -10.83
CA GLU A 33 -9.47 15.49 -9.48
C GLU A 33 -11.00 15.34 -9.44
N PRO A 34 -11.53 14.44 -8.59
CA PRO A 34 -12.96 14.38 -8.38
C PRO A 34 -13.48 15.66 -7.68
N PRO A 35 -14.79 15.95 -7.78
CA PRO A 35 -15.38 17.11 -7.13
C PRO A 35 -15.15 17.15 -5.60
N ASN A 36 -15.35 18.33 -5.02
CA ASN A 36 -15.28 18.58 -3.56
C ASN A 36 -13.90 18.35 -2.92
N GLY A 37 -12.82 18.44 -3.70
CA GLY A 37 -11.46 18.35 -3.18
C GLY A 37 -11.03 16.94 -2.80
N ALA A 38 -11.70 15.91 -3.31
CA ALA A 38 -11.26 14.53 -3.17
C ALA A 38 -9.89 14.31 -3.85
N MET A 39 -9.13 13.34 -3.35
CA MET A 39 -7.83 13.01 -3.93
C MET A 39 -7.96 12.41 -5.33
N SER A 40 -7.16 12.91 -6.28
CA SER A 40 -6.94 12.24 -7.57
C SER A 40 -6.31 10.86 -7.38
N ILE A 41 -6.35 10.01 -8.42
CA ILE A 41 -5.68 8.70 -8.40
C ILE A 41 -4.18 8.89 -8.13
N HIS A 42 -3.56 9.92 -8.72
CA HIS A 42 -2.17 10.26 -8.48
C HIS A 42 -1.89 10.52 -7.00
N LYS A 43 -2.71 11.35 -6.33
CA LYS A 43 -2.54 11.65 -4.90
C LYS A 43 -2.75 10.39 -4.04
N GLN A 44 -3.71 9.54 -4.41
CA GLN A 44 -3.97 8.29 -3.70
C GLN A 44 -2.80 7.31 -3.79
N LEU A 45 -2.22 7.07 -4.97
CA LEU A 45 -1.04 6.21 -5.10
C LEU A 45 0.10 6.70 -4.21
N ARG A 46 0.39 8.00 -4.25
CA ARG A 46 1.44 8.60 -3.40
C ARG A 46 1.13 8.50 -1.91
N HIS A 47 -0.15 8.58 -1.55
CA HIS A 47 -0.60 8.42 -0.17
C HIS A 47 -0.38 6.98 0.31
N ILE A 48 -0.70 5.97 -0.49
CA ILE A 48 -0.42 4.55 -0.19
C ILE A 48 1.08 4.35 0.06
N ILE A 49 1.94 4.82 -0.85
CA ILE A 49 3.40 4.69 -0.72
C ILE A 49 3.90 5.37 0.57
N THR A 50 3.40 6.58 0.85
CA THR A 50 3.80 7.33 2.06
C THR A 50 3.34 6.62 3.34
N ALA A 51 2.14 6.05 3.35
CA ALA A 51 1.61 5.33 4.50
C ALA A 51 2.45 4.08 4.80
N GLU A 52 2.76 3.27 3.79
CA GLU A 52 3.59 2.09 3.97
C GLU A 52 5.01 2.42 4.41
N GLU A 53 5.64 3.43 3.81
CA GLU A 53 6.99 3.85 4.19
C GLU A 53 7.02 4.43 5.62
N MET A 54 6.02 5.24 6.00
CA MET A 54 5.89 5.76 7.36
C MET A 54 5.74 4.64 8.39
N TRP A 55 4.81 3.71 8.16
CA TRP A 55 4.51 2.66 9.13
C TRP A 55 5.62 1.62 9.20
N VAL A 56 6.10 1.11 8.08
CA VAL A 56 7.08 0.02 8.09
C VAL A 56 8.49 0.56 8.31
N GLN A 57 8.91 1.56 7.52
CA GLN A 57 10.31 1.99 7.51
C GLN A 57 10.63 2.93 8.66
N ALA A 58 9.71 3.81 9.04
CA ALA A 58 9.93 4.68 10.19
C ALA A 58 9.45 4.04 11.50
N ALA A 59 8.19 3.61 11.61
CA ALA A 59 7.65 3.15 12.89
C ALA A 59 8.14 1.75 13.29
N LEU A 60 8.10 0.76 12.40
CA LEU A 60 8.48 -0.62 12.73
C LEU A 60 10.00 -0.84 12.72
N ARG A 61 10.71 -0.29 11.73
CA ARG A 61 12.17 -0.43 11.62
C ARG A 61 12.97 0.62 12.40
N GLY A 62 12.31 1.67 12.93
CA GLY A 62 12.98 2.79 13.61
C GLY A 62 13.79 3.70 12.68
N GLY A 63 13.51 3.68 11.37
CA GLY A 63 14.18 4.50 10.37
C GLY A 63 13.48 5.85 10.14
N SER A 64 13.60 6.37 8.92
CA SER A 64 12.92 7.59 8.48
C SER A 64 12.05 7.33 7.26
N TYR A 65 11.16 8.27 6.95
CA TYR A 65 10.30 8.23 5.77
C TYR A 65 10.29 9.60 5.08
N THR A 66 9.95 9.62 3.79
CA THR A 66 9.84 10.86 3.02
C THR A 66 8.38 11.22 2.80
N VAL A 67 7.99 12.42 3.22
CA VAL A 67 6.68 12.98 2.87
C VAL A 67 6.69 13.37 1.40
N ARG A 68 5.83 12.73 0.62
CA ARG A 68 5.69 12.99 -0.81
C ARG A 68 4.84 14.24 -1.04
N SER A 69 5.39 15.23 -1.76
CA SER A 69 4.66 16.45 -2.12
C SER A 69 3.54 16.18 -3.13
N TYR A 70 2.30 16.56 -2.80
CA TYR A 70 1.17 16.50 -3.73
C TYR A 70 1.17 17.60 -4.82
N ARG A 71 2.15 18.52 -4.79
CA ARG A 71 2.29 19.59 -5.80
C ARG A 71 3.07 19.14 -7.04
N VAL A 72 3.93 18.14 -6.89
CA VAL A 72 4.68 17.55 -7.99
C VAL A 72 3.89 16.38 -8.51
N LEU A 73 3.72 16.26 -9.83
CA LEU A 73 3.08 15.11 -10.46
C LEU A 73 4.16 14.33 -11.24
N PRO A 74 4.88 13.38 -10.63
CA PRO A 74 5.75 12.44 -11.35
C PRO A 74 4.97 11.65 -12.41
N THR A 75 5.71 11.04 -13.34
CA THR A 75 5.10 10.16 -14.35
C THR A 75 4.43 8.95 -13.69
N LYS A 76 3.48 8.32 -14.39
CA LYS A 76 2.85 7.07 -13.89
C LYS A 76 3.91 6.02 -13.56
N GLU A 77 4.88 5.85 -14.46
CA GLU A 77 5.99 4.91 -14.31
C GLU A 77 6.78 5.16 -13.02
N ALA A 78 7.22 6.40 -12.77
CA ALA A 78 7.98 6.74 -11.57
C ALA A 78 7.20 6.48 -10.26
N ILE A 79 5.88 6.65 -10.26
CA ILE A 79 5.04 6.33 -9.10
C ILE A 79 4.99 4.81 -8.88
N LEU A 80 4.83 4.02 -9.95
CA LEU A 80 4.78 2.56 -9.85
C LEU A 80 6.13 1.98 -9.45
N GLU A 81 7.24 2.53 -9.94
CA GLU A 81 8.58 2.16 -9.48
C GLU A 81 8.79 2.46 -7.99
N ASP A 82 8.33 3.63 -7.51
CA ASP A 82 8.44 3.99 -6.09
C ASP A 82 7.54 3.11 -5.20
N LEU A 83 6.36 2.74 -5.71
CA LEU A 83 5.46 1.77 -5.08
C LEU A 83 6.14 0.41 -4.92
N ASP A 84 6.70 -0.14 -6.00
CA ASP A 84 7.39 -1.41 -5.99
C ASP A 84 8.62 -1.38 -5.06
N ARG A 85 9.40 -0.29 -5.10
CA ARG A 85 10.57 -0.09 -4.24
C ARG A 85 10.21 -0.06 -2.76
N VAL A 86 9.17 0.68 -2.36
CA VAL A 86 8.73 0.72 -0.96
C VAL A 86 8.20 -0.64 -0.53
N HIS A 87 7.40 -1.29 -1.38
CA HIS A 87 6.84 -2.60 -1.08
C HIS A 87 7.92 -3.68 -0.93
N GLN A 88 8.94 -3.67 -1.78
CA GLN A 88 10.07 -4.58 -1.66
C GLN A 88 10.78 -4.47 -0.30
N ARG A 89 10.96 -3.25 0.22
CA ARG A 89 11.54 -3.02 1.56
C ARG A 89 10.62 -3.49 2.69
N THR A 90 9.32 -3.54 2.46
CA THR A 90 8.34 -4.15 3.37
C THR A 90 8.45 -5.67 3.34
N LEU A 91 8.59 -6.28 2.16
CA LEU A 91 8.82 -7.72 2.04
C LEU A 91 10.13 -8.16 2.71
N GLU A 92 11.19 -7.36 2.55
CA GLU A 92 12.44 -7.55 3.28
C GLU A 92 12.24 -7.49 4.81
N TYR A 93 11.33 -6.63 5.29
CA TYR A 93 11.04 -6.52 6.73
C TYR A 93 10.34 -7.79 7.21
N LEU A 94 9.32 -8.25 6.48
CA LEU A 94 8.62 -9.49 6.78
C LEU A 94 9.58 -10.68 6.78
N ALA A 95 10.53 -10.73 5.84
CA ALA A 95 11.59 -11.75 5.84
C ALA A 95 12.45 -11.69 7.12
N THR A 96 12.82 -10.49 7.60
CA THR A 96 13.56 -10.39 8.87
C THR A 96 12.75 -10.86 10.08
N LEU A 97 11.42 -10.71 10.06
CA LEU A 97 10.55 -11.25 11.11
C LEU A 97 10.46 -12.78 11.03
N ASP A 98 10.39 -13.34 9.82
CA ASP A 98 10.45 -14.78 9.60
C ASP A 98 11.77 -15.38 10.11
N GLU A 99 12.91 -14.73 9.81
CA GLU A 99 14.24 -15.15 10.25
C GLU A 99 14.39 -15.14 11.77
N GLN A 100 13.70 -14.24 12.48
CA GLN A 100 13.67 -14.22 13.95
C GLN A 100 12.98 -15.45 14.53
N GLY A 101 12.07 -16.08 13.79
CA GLY A 101 11.39 -17.31 14.20
C GLY A 101 10.42 -17.16 15.36
N ASP A 102 10.08 -15.93 15.77
CA ASP A 102 9.13 -15.65 16.85
C ASP A 102 7.76 -15.25 16.29
N PRO A 103 6.76 -16.15 16.27
CA PRO A 103 5.42 -15.81 15.78
C PRO A 103 4.68 -14.79 16.67
N GLU A 104 5.11 -14.60 17.92
CA GLU A 104 4.52 -13.63 18.84
C GLU A 104 5.00 -12.19 18.60
N VAL A 105 5.99 -11.99 17.72
CA VAL A 105 6.47 -10.64 17.33
C VAL A 105 5.34 -9.74 16.82
N LEU A 106 4.29 -10.33 16.22
CA LEU A 106 3.12 -9.58 15.77
C LEU A 106 2.29 -9.00 16.93
N ARG A 107 2.44 -9.50 18.15
CA ARG A 107 1.81 -8.96 19.36
C ARG A 107 2.66 -7.92 20.07
N HIS A 108 3.95 -7.83 19.77
CA HIS A 108 4.82 -6.77 20.31
C HIS A 108 4.28 -5.41 19.90
N THR A 109 4.47 -4.42 20.77
CA THR A 109 4.06 -3.05 20.51
C THR A 109 5.25 -2.17 20.18
N VAL A 110 5.04 -1.20 19.29
CA VAL A 110 5.99 -0.13 18.97
C VAL A 110 5.38 1.21 19.35
N LEU A 111 6.23 2.15 19.80
CA LEU A 111 5.83 3.54 20.01
C LEU A 111 5.75 4.24 18.64
N VAL A 112 4.61 4.84 18.33
CA VAL A 112 4.43 5.58 17.07
C VAL A 112 5.20 6.90 17.14
N PRO A 113 6.17 7.13 16.22
CA PRO A 113 7.09 8.26 16.33
C PRO A 113 6.50 9.60 15.87
N ALA A 114 5.46 9.59 15.02
CA ALA A 114 4.86 10.81 14.47
C ALA A 114 3.48 10.51 13.83
N GLY A 115 2.70 11.58 13.62
CA GLY A 115 1.41 11.52 12.92
C GLY A 115 0.20 11.43 13.85
N PRO A 116 -1.00 11.11 13.34
CA PRO A 116 -2.23 11.13 14.13
C PRO A 116 -2.24 10.22 15.37
N PHE A 117 -1.34 9.23 15.41
CA PHE A 117 -1.21 8.26 16.50
C PHE A 117 0.09 8.44 17.30
N GLU A 118 0.79 9.57 17.15
CA GLU A 118 2.03 9.87 17.87
C GLU A 118 1.89 9.63 19.37
N GLY A 119 2.89 8.97 19.96
CA GLY A 119 2.92 8.65 21.39
C GLY A 119 2.11 7.40 21.79
N GLN A 120 1.34 6.81 20.87
CA GLN A 120 0.60 5.57 21.13
C GLN A 120 1.48 4.34 20.94
N HIS A 121 1.14 3.25 21.65
CA HIS A 121 1.75 1.93 21.45
C HIS A 121 0.81 1.07 20.62
N LEU A 122 1.24 0.68 19.43
CA LEU A 122 0.45 -0.15 18.51
C LEU A 122 1.15 -1.48 18.27
N ARG A 123 0.39 -2.57 18.10
CA ARG A 123 0.96 -3.88 17.81
C ARG A 123 1.52 -3.93 16.39
N VAL A 124 2.63 -4.64 16.20
CA VAL A 124 3.25 -4.85 14.88
C VAL A 124 2.24 -5.44 13.90
N GLY A 125 1.48 -6.46 14.31
CA GLY A 125 0.47 -7.10 13.48
C GLY A 125 -0.66 -6.15 13.10
N ASP A 126 -1.16 -5.34 14.04
CA ASP A 126 -2.26 -4.39 13.78
C ASP A 126 -1.84 -3.34 12.74
N ILE A 127 -0.58 -2.87 12.81
CA ILE A 127 -0.02 -1.96 11.80
C ILE A 127 0.03 -2.62 10.42
N LEU A 128 0.54 -3.85 10.32
CA LEU A 128 0.69 -4.55 9.05
C LEU A 128 -0.66 -4.89 8.40
N TYR A 129 -1.63 -5.39 9.16
CA TYR A 129 -2.98 -5.64 8.63
C TYR A 129 -3.67 -4.35 8.20
N ASN A 130 -3.52 -3.28 8.98
CA ASN A 130 -4.08 -1.98 8.62
C ASN A 130 -3.53 -1.45 7.29
N LEU A 131 -2.27 -1.75 6.93
CA LEU A 131 -1.72 -1.35 5.62
C LEU A 131 -2.38 -2.09 4.45
N ILE A 132 -2.71 -3.37 4.62
CA ILE A 132 -3.46 -4.14 3.60
C ILE A 132 -4.87 -3.56 3.43
N ASP A 133 -5.56 -3.29 4.55
CA ASP A 133 -6.90 -2.70 4.55
C ASP A 133 -6.89 -1.28 3.93
N HIS A 134 -5.89 -0.47 4.27
CA HIS A 134 -5.67 0.88 3.75
C HIS A 134 -5.46 0.87 2.23
N GLU A 135 -4.66 -0.06 1.71
CA GLU A 135 -4.47 -0.22 0.28
C GLU A 135 -5.74 -0.69 -0.42
N CYS A 136 -6.47 -1.66 0.16
CA CYS A 136 -7.76 -2.09 -0.36
C CYS A 136 -8.77 -0.95 -0.43
N HIS A 137 -8.82 -0.12 0.62
CA HIS A 137 -9.67 1.06 0.70
C HIS A 137 -9.39 2.05 -0.44
N HIS A 138 -8.12 2.43 -0.63
CA HIS A 138 -7.75 3.36 -1.71
C HIS A 138 -7.88 2.75 -3.10
N ARG A 139 -7.61 1.45 -3.27
CA ARG A 139 -7.91 0.75 -4.52
C ARG A 139 -9.39 0.86 -4.87
N GLY A 140 -10.29 0.67 -3.89
CA GLY A 140 -11.74 0.86 -4.09
C GLY A 140 -12.10 2.28 -4.53
N GLN A 141 -11.49 3.29 -3.92
CA GLN A 141 -11.65 4.69 -4.34
C GLN A 141 -11.15 4.95 -5.76
N ILE A 142 -9.98 4.40 -6.14
CA ILE A 142 -9.43 4.51 -7.50
C ILE A 142 -10.39 3.89 -8.53
N VAL A 143 -10.95 2.71 -8.24
CA VAL A 143 -11.95 2.06 -9.09
C VAL A 143 -13.19 2.94 -9.26
N LEU A 144 -13.68 3.55 -8.17
CA LEU A 144 -14.80 4.49 -8.24
C LEU A 144 -14.47 5.71 -9.13
N ILE A 145 -13.29 6.31 -8.96
CA ILE A 145 -12.85 7.47 -9.76
C ILE A 145 -12.80 7.11 -11.25
N ARG A 146 -12.28 5.92 -11.61
CA ARG A 146 -12.31 5.43 -13.00
C ARG A 146 -13.72 5.43 -13.57
N ARG A 147 -14.68 4.92 -12.80
CA ARG A 147 -16.09 4.87 -13.23
C ARG A 147 -16.69 6.26 -13.38
N LEU A 148 -16.33 7.21 -12.52
CA LEU A 148 -16.75 8.61 -12.67
C LEU A 148 -16.20 9.28 -13.94
N MET A 149 -15.01 8.88 -14.39
CA MET A 149 -14.44 9.29 -15.68
C MET A 149 -15.03 8.56 -16.90
N GLY A 150 -15.99 7.64 -16.70
CA GLY A 150 -16.56 6.81 -17.76
C GLY A 150 -15.62 5.70 -18.26
N LYS A 151 -14.53 5.41 -17.53
CA LYS A 151 -13.57 4.38 -17.91
C LYS A 151 -13.97 3.01 -17.39
N PRO A 152 -13.71 1.94 -18.16
CA PRO A 152 -13.98 0.60 -17.68
C PRO A 152 -13.02 0.24 -16.54
N CYS A 153 -13.37 -0.80 -15.80
CA CYS A 153 -12.49 -1.47 -14.84
C CYS A 153 -12.65 -2.95 -15.13
N GLU A 154 -11.88 -3.43 -16.11
CA GLU A 154 -12.10 -4.76 -16.71
C GLU A 154 -11.42 -5.88 -15.92
N ARG A 155 -10.40 -5.54 -15.13
CA ARG A 155 -9.63 -6.51 -14.33
C ARG A 155 -9.82 -6.27 -12.84
N PHE A 156 -10.65 -7.12 -12.23
CA PHE A 156 -10.57 -7.37 -10.79
C PHE A 156 -9.59 -8.52 -10.58
N VAL A 157 -8.42 -8.24 -10.00
CA VAL A 157 -7.52 -9.31 -9.54
C VAL A 157 -8.21 -9.97 -8.35
N ASN A 158 -8.77 -11.14 -8.60
CA ASN A 158 -9.39 -11.94 -7.55
C ASN A 158 -8.28 -12.59 -6.74
N ALA A 159 -8.05 -12.08 -5.55
CA ALA A 159 -7.00 -12.57 -4.67
C ALA A 159 -7.16 -14.06 -4.31
N LEU A 160 -8.39 -14.58 -4.26
CA LEU A 160 -8.62 -16.02 -4.04
C LEU A 160 -8.17 -16.84 -5.25
N ALA A 161 -8.49 -16.40 -6.47
CA ALA A 161 -8.07 -17.08 -7.70
C ALA A 161 -6.53 -17.03 -7.87
N PHE A 162 -5.91 -15.90 -7.54
CA PHE A 162 -4.46 -15.74 -7.55
C PHE A 162 -3.77 -16.70 -6.58
N MET A 163 -4.26 -16.80 -5.33
CA MET A 163 -3.71 -17.73 -4.35
C MET A 163 -3.91 -19.22 -4.73
N GLU A 164 -4.91 -19.52 -5.56
CA GLU A 164 -5.16 -20.87 -6.09
C GLU A 164 -4.38 -21.18 -7.39
N GLY A 165 -3.63 -20.21 -7.95
CA GLY A 165 -2.86 -20.37 -9.18
C GLY A 165 -3.70 -20.38 -10.47
N ASN A 166 -4.91 -19.83 -10.42
CA ASN A 166 -5.84 -19.75 -11.55
C ASN A 166 -5.85 -18.32 -12.11
N GLU A 167 -4.92 -18.00 -13.02
CA GLU A 167 -4.92 -16.75 -13.80
C GLU A 167 -5.72 -16.86 -15.11
#